data_AF-A0A6J7EUK6-F1
#
_entry.id   AF-A0A6J7EUK6-F1
#
_cell.length_a   1.000
_cell.length_b   1.000
_cell.length_c   1.000
_cell.angle_alpha   90.00
_cell.angle_beta   90.00
_cell.angle_gamma   90.00
#
_symmetry.space_group_name_H-M   'P 1'
#
loop_
_entity.id
_entity.type
_entity.pdbx_description
1 polymer ?
#
loop_
_entity_poly.entity_id
_entity_poly.type
_entity_poly.pdbx_seq_one_letter_code
_entity_poly.pdbx_strand_id
1 'polypeptide(L)'
;MGFAAETARSPEHLLEIGRAKLARKGCDLIVVNDVGGAPVFGSDDNAALILEPGGSVIDLTRRSKAEIADACWDSVVPLLGDR
;
A
#
# COMPACT_ATOMS: atom_id res chain seq x y z
N MET A 1 3.57 10.01 2.53
CA MET A 1 3.21 8.59 2.39
C MET A 1 3.40 7.86 3.72
N GLY A 2 2.41 7.07 4.14
CA GLY A 2 2.52 6.15 5.29
C GLY A 2 2.56 4.69 4.86
N PHE A 3 3.00 3.80 5.77
CA PHE A 3 2.98 2.35 5.59
C PHE A 3 2.17 1.67 6.69
N ALA A 4 1.56 0.53 6.36
CA ALA A 4 0.70 -0.23 7.25
C ALA A 4 0.76 -1.74 6.93
N ALA A 5 1.41 -2.52 7.80
CA ALA A 5 1.36 -3.96 7.76
C ALA A 5 0.16 -4.43 8.59
N GLU A 6 -0.74 -5.19 7.98
CA GLU A 6 -2.00 -5.62 8.59
C GLU A 6 -2.19 -7.12 8.50
N THR A 7 -3.10 -7.66 9.28
CA THR A 7 -3.60 -9.03 9.12
C THR A 7 -5.02 -8.93 8.62
N ALA A 8 -5.25 -9.27 7.35
CA ALA A 8 -6.57 -9.22 6.75
C ALA A 8 -7.19 -10.62 6.65
N ARG A 9 -8.52 -10.65 6.53
CA ARG A 9 -9.29 -11.90 6.35
C ARG A 9 -9.63 -12.13 4.88
N SER A 10 -9.55 -11.08 4.07
CA SER A 10 -9.77 -11.05 2.64
C SER A 10 -9.14 -9.77 2.06
N PRO A 11 -8.96 -9.68 0.73
CA PRO A 11 -8.52 -8.45 0.07
C PRO A 11 -9.42 -7.24 0.35
N GLU A 12 -10.73 -7.44 0.43
CA GLU A 12 -11.70 -6.39 0.74
C GLU A 12 -11.52 -5.87 2.17
N HIS A 13 -11.28 -6.77 3.13
CA HIS A 13 -10.98 -6.39 4.51
C HIS A 13 -9.66 -5.59 4.61
N LEU A 14 -8.64 -5.95 3.81
CA LEU A 14 -7.39 -5.20 3.74
C LEU A 14 -7.63 -3.76 3.23
N LEU A 15 -8.45 -3.62 2.19
CA LEU A 15 -8.83 -2.32 1.63
C LEU A 15 -9.60 -1.47 2.65
N GLU A 16 -10.54 -2.06 3.39
CA GLU A 16 -11.28 -1.38 4.47
C GLU A 16 -10.35 -0.86 5.57
N ILE A 17 -9.42 -1.70 6.06
CA ILE A 17 -8.42 -1.31 7.06
C ILE A 17 -7.56 -0.16 6.52
N GLY A 18 -7.09 -0.28 5.28
CA GLY A 18 -6.27 0.74 4.64
C GLY A 18 -6.98 2.09 4.56
N ARG A 19 -8.24 2.11 4.09
CA ARG A 19 -9.07 3.34 4.04
C ARG A 19 -9.28 3.96 5.42
N ALA A 20 -9.59 3.15 6.42
CA ALA A 20 -9.75 3.63 7.79
C ALA A 20 -8.45 4.24 8.34
N LYS A 21 -7.29 3.62 8.06
CA LYS A 21 -5.99 4.15 8.50
C LYS A 21 -5.58 5.39 7.73
N LEU A 22 -5.86 5.48 6.43
CA LEU A 22 -5.65 6.69 5.63
C LEU A 22 -6.39 7.88 6.24
N ALA A 23 -7.70 7.72 6.48
CA ALA A 23 -8.55 8.77 7.05
C ALA A 23 -8.10 9.16 8.47
N ARG A 24 -7.77 8.17 9.32
CA ARG A 24 -7.33 8.43 10.70
C ARG A 24 -5.96 9.10 10.78
N LYS A 25 -5.02 8.72 9.92
CA LYS A 25 -3.64 9.25 9.94
C LYS A 25 -3.50 10.56 9.16
N GLY A 26 -4.43 10.88 8.26
CA GLY A 26 -4.39 12.09 7.44
C GLY A 26 -3.20 12.13 6.48
N CYS A 27 -2.70 10.97 6.03
CA CYS A 27 -1.62 10.91 5.04
C CYS A 27 -2.18 11.17 3.63
N ASP A 28 -1.37 11.74 2.75
CA ASP A 28 -1.73 11.89 1.32
C ASP A 28 -1.73 10.56 0.56
N LEU A 29 -1.02 9.55 1.09
CA LEU A 29 -0.97 8.19 0.56
C LEU A 29 -0.74 7.22 1.73
N ILE A 30 -1.32 6.03 1.66
CA ILE A 30 -0.94 4.91 2.52
C ILE A 30 -0.71 3.63 1.71
N VAL A 31 0.43 2.99 1.94
CA VAL A 31 0.73 1.65 1.45
C VAL A 31 0.26 0.66 2.51
N VAL A 32 -0.60 -0.29 2.15
CA VAL A 32 -1.08 -1.34 3.06
C VAL A 32 -0.74 -2.72 2.49
N ASN A 33 -0.24 -3.62 3.32
CA ASN A 33 0.08 -4.99 2.92
C ASN A 33 -0.39 -5.99 3.98
N ASP A 34 -0.90 -7.14 3.54
CA ASP A 34 -1.27 -8.22 4.44
C ASP A 34 -0.03 -9.06 4.81
N VAL A 35 0.20 -9.23 6.11
CA VAL A 35 1.26 -10.05 6.70
C VAL A 35 0.71 -11.27 7.46
N GLY A 36 -0.60 -11.51 7.38
CA GLY A 36 -1.31 -12.58 8.07
C GLY A 36 -1.06 -14.00 7.54
N GLY A 37 -0.64 -14.14 6.28
CA GLY A 37 -0.26 -15.42 5.67
C GLY A 37 1.24 -15.70 5.81
N ALA A 38 1.62 -16.92 6.18
CA ALA A 38 3.02 -17.33 6.33
C ALA A 38 3.76 -17.49 4.97
N PRO A 39 5.08 -17.26 4.89
CA PRO A 39 5.81 -16.06 5.26
C PRO A 39 6.15 -15.21 4.00
N VAL A 40 6.07 -13.88 4.12
CA VAL A 40 6.67 -12.91 3.16
C VAL A 40 8.22 -12.87 3.28
N PHE A 41 8.82 -13.85 3.96
CA PHE A 41 10.27 -14.03 4.07
C PHE A 41 10.72 -15.11 3.08
N GLY A 42 11.45 -14.69 2.04
CA GLY A 42 12.09 -15.56 1.05
C GLY A 42 11.38 -15.65 -0.30
N SER A 43 10.19 -15.07 -0.46
CA SER A 43 9.52 -14.89 -1.75
C SER A 43 9.93 -13.57 -2.37
N ASP A 44 10.30 -13.59 -3.65
CA ASP A 44 10.49 -12.38 -4.46
C ASP A 44 9.15 -11.69 -4.75
N ASP A 45 8.05 -12.45 -4.78
CA ASP A 45 6.70 -11.92 -4.93
C ASP A 45 6.20 -11.36 -3.59
N ASN A 46 5.84 -10.08 -3.60
CA ASN A 46 5.21 -9.32 -2.52
C ASN A 46 3.85 -8.75 -3.01
N ALA A 47 3.00 -8.31 -2.08
CA ALA A 47 1.69 -7.77 -2.40
C ALA A 47 1.37 -6.57 -1.50
N ALA A 48 0.92 -5.48 -2.10
CA ALA A 48 0.51 -4.26 -1.40
C ALA A 48 -0.58 -3.53 -2.17
N LEU A 49 -1.29 -2.64 -1.49
CA LEU A 49 -2.16 -1.64 -2.10
C LEU A 49 -1.61 -0.25 -1.74
N ILE A 50 -1.63 0.68 -2.70
CA ILE A 50 -1.42 2.11 -2.43
C ILE A 50 -2.79 2.79 -2.50
N LEU A 51 -3.16 3.51 -1.43
CA LEU A 51 -4.44 4.19 -1.32
C LEU A 51 -4.24 5.70 -1.24
N GLU A 52 -5.08 6.44 -1.96
CA GLU A 52 -5.09 7.91 -1.96
C GLU A 52 -6.41 8.47 -1.41
N PRO A 53 -6.40 9.69 -0.86
CA PRO A 53 -7.61 10.45 -0.60
C PRO A 53 -8.47 10.55 -1.86
N GLY A 54 -9.78 10.39 -1.72
CA GLY A 54 -10.69 10.34 -2.87
C GLY A 54 -10.97 8.93 -3.41
N GLY A 55 -10.28 7.92 -2.89
CA GLY A 55 -10.65 6.51 -3.07
C GLY A 55 -9.93 5.78 -4.20
N SER A 56 -8.93 6.41 -4.82
CA SER A 56 -8.01 5.77 -5.76
C SER A 56 -7.23 4.64 -5.08
N VAL A 57 -7.02 3.55 -5.81
CA VAL A 57 -6.34 2.33 -5.34
C VAL A 57 -5.42 1.83 -6.45
N ILE A 58 -4.14 1.66 -6.11
CA ILE A 58 -3.17 0.96 -6.96
C ILE A 58 -2.94 -0.42 -6.36
N ASP A 59 -3.33 -1.46 -7.09
CA ASP A 59 -3.14 -2.85 -6.70
C ASP A 59 -1.79 -3.37 -7.21
N LEU A 60 -0.90 -3.71 -6.28
CA LEU A 60 0.44 -4.24 -6.54
C LEU A 60 0.54 -5.72 -6.17
N THR A 61 -0.52 -6.49 -6.39
CA THR A 61 -0.54 -7.93 -6.19
C THR A 61 0.53 -8.63 -7.05
N ARG A 62 1.36 -9.46 -6.42
CA ARG A 62 2.44 -10.24 -7.05
C ARG A 62 3.43 -9.36 -7.82
N ARG A 63 4.15 -8.54 -7.06
CA ARG A 63 5.24 -7.68 -7.55
C ARG A 63 6.49 -7.90 -6.73
N SER A 64 7.64 -7.74 -7.36
CA SER A 64 8.90 -7.68 -6.64
C SER A 64 8.94 -6.51 -5.68
N LYS A 65 9.79 -6.59 -4.66
CA LYS A 65 10.03 -5.47 -3.74
C LYS A 65 10.53 -4.21 -4.47
N ALA A 66 11.31 -4.38 -5.53
CA ALA A 66 11.80 -3.28 -6.36
C ALA A 66 10.63 -2.60 -7.09
N GLU A 67 9.76 -3.37 -7.76
CA GLU A 67 8.59 -2.82 -8.45
C GLU A 67 7.61 -2.12 -7.48
N ILE A 68 7.44 -2.63 -6.25
CA ILE A 68 6.63 -1.94 -5.24
C ILE A 68 7.30 -0.62 -4.82
N ALA A 69 8.63 -0.61 -4.67
CA ALA A 69 9.35 0.61 -4.33
C ALA A 69 9.25 1.67 -5.44
N ASP A 70 9.39 1.25 -6.71
CA ASP A 70 9.24 2.12 -7.87
C ASP A 70 7.82 2.70 -7.92
N ALA A 71 6.78 1.87 -7.74
CA ALA A 71 5.39 2.34 -7.69
C ALA A 71 5.12 3.32 -6.53
N CYS A 72 5.77 3.13 -5.38
CA CYS A 72 5.70 4.09 -4.28
C CYS A 72 6.31 5.44 -4.70
N TRP A 73 7.45 5.42 -5.39
CA TRP A 73 8.09 6.64 -5.87
C TRP A 73 7.24 7.35 -6.92
N ASP A 74 6.72 6.61 -7.90
CA ASP A 74 5.81 7.13 -8.92
C ASP A 74 4.56 7.77 -8.33
N SER A 75 4.08 7.29 -7.18
CA SER A 75 2.94 7.87 -6.46
C SER A 75 3.33 9.13 -5.68
N VAL A 76 4.56 9.22 -5.16
CA VAL A 76 5.02 10.37 -4.36
C VAL A 76 5.43 11.55 -5.22
N VAL A 77 6.11 11.32 -6.35
CA VAL A 77 6.66 12.39 -7.20
C VAL A 77 5.62 13.45 -7.58
N PRO A 78 4.40 13.10 -8.05
CA PRO A 78 3.37 14.09 -8.39
C PRO A 78 2.93 14.97 -7.21
N LEU A 79 3.09 14.50 -5.96
CA LEU A 79 2.69 15.22 -4.75
C LEU A 79 3.71 16.25 -4.28
N LEU A 80 4.94 16.20 -4.78
CA LEU A 80 6.02 17.10 -4.34
C LEU A 80 5.94 18.50 -4.95
N GLY A 81 5.09 18.70 -5.97
CA GLY A 81 4.96 19.95 -6.73
C GLY A 81 6.23 20.30 -7.53
N ASP A 82 6.12 21.25 -8.45
CA ASP A 82 7.28 21.88 -9.06
C ASP A 82 7.96 22.76 -7.99
N ARG A 83 9.15 22.37 -7.55
CA ARG A 83 10.01 23.21 -6.71
C ARG A 83 10.82 24.19 -7.54
#